data_AF-A0A5B7YDK4-F1
#
_entry.id   AF-A0A5B7YDK4-F1
#
_cell.length_a   1.000
_cell.length_b   1.000
_cell.length_c   1.000
_cell.angle_alpha   90.00
_cell.angle_beta   90.00
_cell.angle_gamma   90.00
#
_symmetry.space_group_name_H-M   'P 1'
#
loop_
_entity.id
_entity.type
_entity.pdbx_description
1 polymer ?
#
loop_
_entity_poly.entity_id
_entity_poly.type
_entity_poly.pdbx_seq_one_letter_code
_entity_poly.pdbx_strand_id
1 'polypeptide(L)'
;MEPNYSEYSIAELEDALANIDKDEFPERAARIEGELISRQASQNSSLNTANKEFEPNEQFFKCPTCEKKIGFLSKTANKWGKVKACPHCNSLFEQTLSLKVFAIAIIPALIIHLFILRPLVVAFGLHGAISTGILSGTLLILSMRFKKVRNKTFT
;
A
#
# COMPACT_ATOMS: atom_id res chain seq x y z
N MET A 1 -25.56 -5.65 43.46
CA MET A 1 -24.18 -5.64 42.93
C MET A 1 -24.29 -5.28 41.47
N GLU A 2 -23.65 -4.21 41.02
CA GLU A 2 -23.75 -3.79 39.62
C GLU A 2 -22.82 -4.63 38.73
N PRO A 3 -23.23 -5.03 37.52
CA PRO A 3 -22.36 -5.77 36.62
C PRO A 3 -21.24 -4.88 36.08
N ASN A 4 -20.00 -5.39 36.08
CA ASN A 4 -18.86 -4.74 35.45
C ASN A 4 -18.73 -5.17 33.98
N TYR A 5 -19.28 -4.36 33.06
CA TYR A 5 -19.27 -4.67 31.62
C TYR A 5 -17.89 -4.54 30.96
N SER A 6 -16.89 -3.95 31.63
CA SER A 6 -15.53 -3.85 31.07
C SER A 6 -14.81 -5.20 31.02
N GLU A 7 -15.20 -6.16 31.86
CA GLU A 7 -14.62 -7.51 31.90
C GLU A 7 -15.28 -8.48 30.91
N TYR A 8 -16.40 -8.08 30.30
CA TYR A 8 -17.16 -8.95 29.41
C TYR A 8 -16.46 -9.05 28.05
N SER A 9 -16.53 -10.21 27.41
CA SER A 9 -16.20 -10.38 26.00
C SER A 9 -17.27 -9.75 25.10
N ILE A 10 -16.95 -9.52 23.81
CA ILE A 10 -17.91 -8.94 22.86
C ILE A 10 -19.20 -9.79 22.77
N ALA A 11 -19.06 -11.13 22.74
CA ALA A 11 -20.20 -12.04 22.69
C ALA A 11 -21.08 -11.96 23.96
N GLU A 12 -20.46 -11.80 25.14
CA GLU A 12 -21.19 -11.63 26.40
C GLU A 12 -21.90 -10.26 26.48
N LEU A 13 -21.33 -9.22 25.89
CA LEU A 13 -21.98 -7.90 25.78
C LEU A 13 -23.19 -7.95 24.83
N GLU A 14 -23.08 -8.65 23.71
CA GLU A 14 -24.19 -8.83 22.74
C GLU A 14 -25.33 -9.65 23.35
N ASP A 15 -25.01 -10.75 24.05
CA ASP A 15 -26.00 -11.57 24.76
C ASP A 15 -26.68 -10.79 25.89
N ALA A 16 -25.92 -10.02 26.67
CA ALA A 16 -26.46 -9.16 27.72
C ALA A 16 -27.40 -8.08 27.15
N LEU A 17 -27.08 -7.51 25.98
CA LEU A 17 -27.93 -6.52 25.31
C LEU A 17 -29.21 -7.14 24.71
N ALA A 18 -29.15 -8.40 24.30
CA ALA A 18 -30.30 -9.14 23.74
C ALA A 18 -31.30 -9.54 24.83
N ASN A 19 -30.81 -9.86 26.03
CA ASN A 19 -31.62 -10.38 27.13
C ASN A 19 -32.04 -9.32 28.16
N ILE A 20 -31.54 -8.08 28.06
CA ILE A 20 -31.92 -6.99 28.97
C ILE A 20 -33.27 -6.40 28.58
N ASP A 21 -34.15 -6.21 29.57
CA ASP A 21 -35.36 -5.41 29.41
C ASP A 21 -34.98 -3.92 29.31
N LYS A 22 -35.12 -3.37 28.11
CA LYS A 22 -34.69 -2.00 27.78
C LYS A 22 -35.64 -0.95 28.33
N ASP A 23 -36.89 -1.33 28.57
CA ASP A 23 -37.92 -0.43 29.10
C ASP A 23 -37.74 -0.28 30.62
N GLU A 24 -37.33 -1.37 31.30
CA GLU A 24 -37.08 -1.36 32.74
C GLU A 24 -35.68 -0.82 33.11
N PHE A 25 -34.66 -1.04 32.25
CA PHE A 25 -33.26 -0.66 32.55
C PHE A 25 -32.54 0.07 31.39
N PRO A 26 -32.98 1.29 31.01
CA PRO A 26 -32.43 2.01 29.87
C PRO A 26 -30.96 2.43 30.07
N GLU A 27 -30.56 2.78 31.30
CA GLU A 27 -29.18 3.20 31.60
C GLU A 27 -28.16 2.06 31.42
N ARG A 28 -28.57 0.84 31.76
CA ARG A 28 -27.73 -0.36 31.61
C ARG A 28 -27.55 -0.74 30.14
N ALA A 29 -28.62 -0.64 29.34
CA ALA A 29 -28.55 -0.88 27.90
C ALA A 29 -27.60 0.12 27.23
N ALA A 30 -27.72 1.42 27.56
CA ALA A 30 -26.85 2.47 27.02
C ALA A 30 -25.36 2.23 27.35
N ARG A 31 -25.07 1.70 28.56
CA ARG A 31 -23.70 1.38 28.98
C ARG A 31 -23.09 0.22 28.20
N ILE A 32 -23.88 -0.82 27.90
CA ILE A 32 -23.46 -1.97 27.09
C ILE A 32 -23.24 -1.54 25.63
N GLU A 33 -24.14 -0.74 25.07
CA GLU A 33 -24.01 -0.20 23.71
C GLU A 33 -22.75 0.70 23.57
N GLY A 34 -22.49 1.55 24.56
CA GLY A 34 -21.28 2.39 24.58
C GLY A 34 -19.99 1.57 24.57
N GLU A 35 -19.94 0.50 25.35
CA GLU A 35 -18.80 -0.43 25.40
C GLU A 35 -18.61 -1.15 24.06
N LEU A 36 -19.70 -1.64 23.45
CA LEU A 36 -19.67 -2.29 22.12
C LEU A 36 -19.15 -1.35 21.03
N ILE A 37 -19.64 -0.11 20.99
CA ILE A 37 -19.21 0.91 20.02
C ILE A 37 -17.71 1.20 20.19
N SER A 38 -17.23 1.35 21.42
CA SER A 38 -15.82 1.63 21.72
C SER A 38 -14.88 0.49 21.26
N ARG A 39 -15.32 -0.77 21.44
CA ARG A 39 -14.57 -1.97 21.04
C ARG A 39 -14.61 -2.20 19.55
N GLN A 40 -15.76 -1.97 18.90
CA GLN A 40 -15.88 -2.02 17.45
C GLN A 40 -15.01 -0.94 16.78
N ALA A 41 -14.93 0.29 17.32
CA ALA A 41 -14.03 1.32 16.80
C ALA A 41 -12.54 0.93 16.93
N SER A 42 -12.16 0.31 18.04
CA SER A 42 -10.80 -0.21 18.29
C SER A 42 -10.45 -1.39 17.37
N GLN A 43 -11.42 -2.28 17.12
CA GLN A 43 -11.25 -3.41 16.23
C GLN A 43 -11.20 -2.95 14.76
N ASN A 44 -12.06 -2.02 14.34
CA ASN A 44 -12.08 -1.45 13.00
C ASN A 44 -10.84 -0.62 12.68
N SER A 45 -10.26 0.09 13.65
CA SER A 45 -8.97 0.80 13.44
C SER A 45 -7.78 -0.16 13.33
N SER A 46 -7.79 -1.25 14.11
CA SER A 46 -6.81 -2.33 14.00
C SER A 46 -6.95 -3.13 12.71
N LEU A 47 -8.18 -3.44 12.29
CA LEU A 47 -8.49 -4.05 11.00
C LEU A 47 -8.17 -3.11 9.84
N ASN A 48 -8.38 -1.79 9.94
CA ASN A 48 -7.94 -0.85 8.89
C ASN A 48 -6.41 -0.73 8.80
N THR A 49 -5.70 -1.02 9.89
CA THR A 49 -4.23 -1.06 9.91
C THR A 49 -3.71 -2.39 9.34
N ALA A 50 -4.41 -3.50 9.59
CA ALA A 50 -4.12 -4.82 9.05
C ALA A 50 -4.58 -5.01 7.58
N ASN A 51 -5.74 -4.45 7.21
CA ASN A 51 -6.35 -4.41 5.86
C ASN A 51 -5.74 -3.37 4.91
N LYS A 52 -4.64 -2.71 5.32
CA LYS A 52 -3.57 -2.38 4.35
C LYS A 52 -2.80 -3.65 3.92
N GLU A 53 -3.43 -4.80 4.12
CA GLU A 53 -3.39 -6.01 3.31
C GLU A 53 -3.00 -5.68 1.89
N PHE A 54 -1.94 -6.35 1.54
CA PHE A 54 -1.16 -6.24 0.34
C PHE A 54 -2.06 -6.40 -0.89
N GLU A 55 -2.63 -5.33 -1.46
CA GLU A 55 -3.23 -5.42 -2.79
C GLU A 55 -2.11 -5.81 -3.78
N PRO A 56 -2.12 -7.05 -4.31
CA PRO A 56 -1.05 -7.54 -5.16
C PRO A 56 -1.25 -7.09 -6.61
N ASN A 57 -1.93 -5.97 -6.87
CA ASN A 57 -1.98 -5.38 -8.21
C ASN A 57 -0.76 -4.47 -8.48
N GLU A 58 0.40 -4.91 -8.01
CA GLU A 58 1.72 -4.44 -8.40
C GLU A 58 2.05 -4.88 -9.85
N GLN A 59 1.18 -4.60 -10.80
CA GLN A 59 1.41 -4.90 -12.21
C GLN A 59 2.40 -3.88 -12.79
N PHE A 60 3.67 -4.27 -12.89
CA PHE A 60 4.74 -3.44 -13.44
C PHE A 60 4.38 -2.87 -14.80
N PHE A 61 4.46 -1.54 -14.93
CA PHE A 61 4.22 -0.80 -16.17
C PHE A 61 2.88 -1.10 -16.85
N LYS A 62 1.82 -1.43 -16.10
CA LYS A 62 0.48 -1.56 -16.66
C LYS A 62 -0.35 -0.30 -16.43
N CYS A 63 -1.24 -0.02 -17.37
CA CYS A 63 -2.17 1.09 -17.21
C CYS A 63 -3.12 0.81 -16.03
N PRO A 64 -3.32 1.74 -15.09
CA PRO A 64 -4.23 1.54 -13.96
C PRO A 64 -5.72 1.52 -14.36
N THR A 65 -6.05 1.86 -15.62
CA THR A 65 -7.44 1.94 -16.10
C THR A 65 -7.80 0.79 -17.04
N CYS A 66 -6.91 0.39 -17.95
CA CYS A 66 -7.20 -0.64 -18.95
C CYS A 66 -6.34 -1.90 -18.79
N GLU A 67 -5.45 -1.94 -17.80
CA GLU A 67 -4.55 -3.05 -17.47
C GLU A 67 -3.64 -3.53 -18.62
N LYS A 68 -3.66 -2.84 -19.76
CA LYS A 68 -2.73 -3.11 -20.87
C LYS A 68 -1.33 -2.68 -20.48
N LYS A 69 -0.36 -3.51 -20.86
CA LYS A 69 1.08 -3.27 -20.62
C LYS A 69 1.54 -2.10 -21.48
N ILE A 70 2.20 -1.13 -20.83
CA ILE A 70 2.88 -0.01 -21.48
C ILE A 70 4.37 -0.31 -21.39
N GLY A 71 5.09 -0.35 -22.51
CA GLY A 71 6.54 -0.56 -22.49
C GLY A 71 7.26 0.58 -21.76
N PHE A 72 8.31 0.26 -20.99
CA PHE A 72 9.18 1.25 -20.32
C PHE A 72 9.80 2.26 -21.29
N LEU A 73 10.11 1.82 -22.52
CA LEU A 73 10.67 2.65 -23.61
C LEU A 73 9.60 3.14 -24.59
N SER A 74 8.32 3.06 -24.24
CA SER A 74 7.28 3.61 -25.10
C SER A 74 7.37 5.14 -25.18
N LYS A 75 6.93 5.72 -26.30
CA LYS A 75 6.83 7.17 -26.48
C LYS A 75 6.04 7.84 -25.35
N THR A 76 5.08 7.12 -24.77
CA THR A 76 4.30 7.57 -23.61
C THR A 76 5.12 7.57 -22.32
N ALA A 77 5.87 6.51 -22.04
CA ALA A 77 6.68 6.40 -20.83
C ALA A 77 7.86 7.40 -20.84
N ASN A 78 8.45 7.65 -22.01
CA ASN A 78 9.58 8.58 -22.17
C ASN A 78 9.15 10.06 -22.29
N LYS A 79 7.85 10.36 -22.33
CA LYS A 79 7.35 11.74 -22.34
C LYS A 79 7.64 12.38 -20.98
N TRP A 80 8.47 13.42 -20.94
CA TRP A 80 8.70 14.19 -19.73
C TRP A 80 7.42 14.95 -19.34
N GLY A 81 6.95 14.74 -18.11
CA GLY A 81 5.72 15.35 -17.59
C GLY A 81 5.17 14.57 -16.39
N LYS A 82 4.54 15.28 -15.44
CA LYS A 82 3.92 14.68 -14.23
C LYS A 82 2.77 13.74 -14.59
N VAL A 83 2.01 14.09 -15.61
CA VAL A 83 0.82 13.36 -16.06
C VAL A 83 1.06 12.82 -17.47
N LYS A 84 0.77 11.53 -17.68
CA LYS A 84 0.95 10.80 -18.93
C LYS A 84 -0.38 10.17 -19.36
N ALA A 85 -0.61 10.04 -20.65
CA ALA A 85 -1.84 9.46 -21.21
C ALA A 85 -1.57 8.07 -21.79
N CYS A 86 -2.38 7.07 -21.44
CA CYS A 86 -2.21 5.70 -21.93
C CYS A 86 -2.45 5.61 -23.46
N PRO A 87 -1.58 4.93 -24.24
CA PRO A 87 -1.77 4.80 -25.68
C PRO A 87 -2.97 3.93 -26.09
N HIS A 88 -3.52 3.13 -25.17
CA HIS A 88 -4.61 2.20 -25.47
C HIS A 88 -5.99 2.68 -25.08
N CYS A 89 -6.11 3.48 -24.02
CA CYS A 89 -7.39 3.97 -23.50
C CYS A 89 -7.42 5.48 -23.27
N ASN A 90 -6.33 6.18 -23.58
CA ASN A 90 -6.16 7.63 -23.39
C ASN A 90 -6.37 8.14 -21.95
N SER A 91 -6.44 7.25 -20.95
CA SER A 91 -6.61 7.65 -19.55
C SER A 91 -5.31 8.24 -18.99
N LEU A 92 -5.45 9.27 -18.15
CA LEU A 92 -4.35 9.96 -17.49
C LEU A 92 -3.83 9.17 -16.27
N PHE A 93 -2.52 9.04 -16.16
CA PHE A 93 -1.83 8.41 -15.03
C PHE A 93 -0.55 9.16 -14.67
N GLU A 94 -0.10 9.00 -13.44
CA GLU A 94 1.13 9.57 -12.89
C GLU A 94 2.12 8.47 -12.56
N GLN A 95 3.40 8.81 -12.60
CA GLN A 95 4.49 7.92 -12.23
C GLN A 95 4.92 8.21 -10.79
N THR A 96 4.90 7.19 -9.95
CA THR A 96 5.25 7.30 -8.53
C THR A 96 6.30 6.26 -8.17
N LEU A 97 7.08 6.52 -7.12
CA LEU A 97 8.04 5.56 -6.58
C LEU A 97 7.41 4.84 -5.39
N SER A 98 7.42 3.51 -5.43
CA SER A 98 7.02 2.69 -4.29
C SER A 98 8.24 2.45 -3.39
N LEU A 99 8.31 3.19 -2.28
CA LEU A 99 9.38 3.02 -1.29
C LEU A 99 9.41 1.61 -0.69
N LYS A 100 8.25 0.94 -0.62
CA LYS A 100 8.15 -0.45 -0.14
C LYS A 100 8.91 -1.41 -1.05
N VAL A 101 8.67 -1.31 -2.36
CA VAL A 101 9.38 -2.14 -3.37
C VAL A 101 10.87 -1.80 -3.38
N PHE A 102 11.21 -0.51 -3.30
CA PHE A 102 12.61 -0.07 -3.21
C PHE A 102 13.34 -0.70 -2.02
N ALA A 103 12.74 -0.66 -0.83
CA ALA A 103 13.32 -1.21 0.39
C ALA A 103 13.48 -2.74 0.34
N ILE A 104 12.56 -3.45 -0.30
CA ILE A 104 12.67 -4.91 -0.48
C ILE A 104 13.72 -5.25 -1.54
N ALA A 105 13.78 -4.49 -2.64
CA ALA A 105 14.69 -4.75 -3.75
C ALA A 105 16.16 -4.39 -3.44
N ILE A 106 16.42 -3.47 -2.49
CA ILE A 106 17.78 -3.00 -2.21
C ILE A 106 18.71 -4.12 -1.71
N ILE A 107 18.21 -5.02 -0.86
CA ILE A 107 19.00 -6.09 -0.25
C ILE A 107 19.54 -7.07 -1.31
N PRO A 108 18.68 -7.72 -2.13
CA PRO A 108 19.17 -8.61 -3.18
C PRO A 108 19.98 -7.86 -4.25
N ALA A 109 19.61 -6.62 -4.58
CA ALA A 109 20.32 -5.84 -5.59
C ALA A 109 21.74 -5.47 -5.13
N LEU A 110 21.94 -5.16 -3.84
CA LEU A 110 23.27 -4.90 -3.27
C LEU A 110 24.15 -6.15 -3.29
N ILE A 111 23.60 -7.32 -2.96
CA ILE A 111 24.35 -8.58 -3.03
C ILE A 111 24.82 -8.84 -4.47
N ILE A 112 23.91 -8.73 -5.44
CA ILE A 112 24.24 -8.90 -6.86
C ILE A 112 25.27 -7.86 -7.31
N HIS A 113 25.15 -6.61 -6.87
CA HIS A 113 26.09 -5.55 -7.21
C HIS A 113 27.51 -5.82 -6.69
N LEU A 114 27.63 -6.23 -5.43
CA LEU A 114 28.92 -6.44 -4.79
C LEU A 114 29.63 -7.70 -5.33
N PHE A 115 28.88 -8.80 -5.52
CA PHE A 115 29.47 -10.08 -5.90
C PHE A 115 29.57 -10.33 -7.40
N ILE A 116 28.74 -9.67 -8.22
CA ILE A 116 28.67 -9.93 -9.66
C ILE A 116 28.97 -8.67 -10.46
N LEU A 117 28.20 -7.59 -10.25
CA LEU A 117 28.24 -6.44 -11.14
C LEU A 117 29.57 -5.65 -11.04
N ARG A 118 30.02 -5.35 -9.82
CA ARG A 118 31.28 -4.62 -9.57
C ARG A 118 32.51 -5.39 -10.05
N PRO A 119 32.72 -6.69 -9.72
CA PRO A 119 33.89 -7.41 -10.21
C PRO A 119 33.88 -7.56 -11.73
N LEU A 120 32.73 -7.75 -12.39
CA LEU A 120 32.65 -7.76 -13.85
C LEU A 120 33.08 -6.41 -14.44
N VAL A 121 32.51 -5.31 -13.97
CA VAL A 121 32.84 -3.96 -14.50
C VAL A 121 34.33 -3.64 -14.33
N VAL A 122 34.92 -3.98 -13.18
CA VAL A 122 36.36 -3.79 -12.94
C VAL A 122 37.20 -4.73 -13.82
N ALA A 123 36.77 -5.98 -14.03
CA ALA A 123 37.47 -6.93 -14.91
C ALA A 123 37.49 -6.48 -16.37
N PHE A 124 36.47 -5.74 -16.83
CA PHE A 124 36.45 -5.11 -18.16
C PHE A 124 37.29 -3.81 -18.22
N GLY A 125 37.95 -3.40 -17.15
CA GLY A 125 38.77 -2.18 -17.10
C GLY A 125 37.95 -0.90 -16.93
N LEU A 126 36.66 -0.99 -16.57
CA LEU A 126 35.79 0.16 -16.36
C LEU A 126 35.86 0.65 -14.90
N HIS A 127 35.58 1.94 -14.71
CA HIS A 127 35.52 2.52 -13.37
C HIS A 127 34.38 1.93 -12.56
N GLY A 128 34.66 1.52 -11.31
CA GLY A 128 33.67 0.89 -10.43
C GLY A 128 32.39 1.72 -10.22
N ALA A 129 32.46 3.05 -10.35
CA ALA A 129 31.28 3.93 -10.28
C ALA A 129 30.21 3.65 -11.36
N ILE A 130 30.60 3.03 -12.49
CA ILE A 130 29.66 2.66 -13.55
C ILE A 130 28.71 1.56 -13.04
N SER A 131 29.23 0.60 -12.27
CA SER A 131 28.43 -0.45 -11.64
C SER A 131 27.39 0.14 -10.67
N THR A 132 27.76 1.16 -9.91
CA THR A 132 26.83 1.83 -8.98
C THR A 132 25.75 2.62 -9.72
N GLY A 133 26.06 3.20 -10.88
CA GLY A 133 25.07 3.85 -11.75
C GLY A 133 24.06 2.85 -12.33
N ILE A 134 24.52 1.67 -12.74
CA ILE A 134 23.63 0.60 -13.23
C ILE A 134 22.72 0.10 -12.11
N LEU A 135 23.27 -0.12 -10.91
CA LEU A 135 22.49 -0.54 -9.74
C LEU A 135 21.41 0.51 -9.38
N SER A 136 21.78 1.78 -9.29
CA SER A 136 20.82 2.83 -8.93
C SER A 136 19.73 3.00 -9.98
N GLY A 137 20.09 2.96 -11.27
CA GLY A 137 19.14 3.02 -12.37
C GLY A 137 18.16 1.85 -12.36
N THR A 138 18.65 0.61 -12.19
CA THR A 138 17.80 -0.59 -12.13
C THR A 138 16.86 -0.57 -10.92
N LEU A 139 17.34 -0.17 -9.74
CA LEU A 139 16.51 -0.02 -8.54
C LEU A 139 15.41 1.02 -8.73
N LEU A 140 15.72 2.17 -9.34
CA LEU A 140 14.73 3.19 -9.63
C LEU A 140 13.64 2.67 -10.58
N ILE A 141 14.04 1.98 -11.66
CA ILE A 141 13.10 1.43 -12.65
C ILE A 141 12.18 0.39 -12.02
N LEU A 142 12.73 -0.53 -11.22
CA LEU A 142 11.93 -1.55 -10.52
C LEU A 142 10.96 -0.93 -9.50
N SER A 143 11.31 0.22 -8.94
CA SER A 143 10.49 0.92 -7.94
C SER A 143 9.42 1.82 -8.55
N MET A 144 9.46 2.07 -9.86
CA MET A 144 8.50 2.90 -10.56
C MET A 144 7.16 2.18 -10.74
N ARG A 145 6.07 2.87 -10.38
CA ARG A 145 4.69 2.40 -10.49
C ARG A 145 3.81 3.47 -11.14
N PHE A 146 2.81 3.03 -11.91
CA PHE A 146 1.79 3.92 -12.47
C PHE A 146 0.58 3.97 -11.55
N LYS A 147 0.11 5.19 -11.24
CA LYS A 147 -1.09 5.43 -10.46
C LYS A 147 -2.06 6.30 -11.26
N LYS A 148 -3.36 6.11 -11.05
CA LYS A 148 -4.39 6.96 -11.66
C LYS A 148 -4.26 8.38 -11.12
N VAL A 149 -4.39 9.39 -11.98
CA VAL A 149 -4.49 10.79 -11.53
C VAL A 149 -5.75 10.91 -10.68
N ARG A 150 -5.59 11.22 -9.40
CA ARG A 150 -6.71 11.59 -8.55
C ARG A 150 -6.98 13.05 -8.86
N ASN A 151 -8.07 13.36 -9.57
CA ASN A 151 -8.48 14.76 -9.75
C ASN A 151 -8.64 15.36 -8.35
N LYS A 152 -7.69 16.21 -7.95
CA LYS A 152 -7.90 17.12 -6.85
C LYS A 152 -8.86 18.16 -7.40
N THR A 153 -10.16 17.95 -7.18
CA THR A 153 -11.12 19.04 -7.26
C THR A 153 -10.64 20.07 -6.24
N PHE A 154 -9.94 21.10 -6.73
CA PHE A 154 -9.69 22.30 -5.96
C PHE A 154 -11.07 22.97 -5.83
N THR A 155 -11.72 22.73 -4.70
CA THR A 155 -12.74 23.63 -4.14
C THR A 155 -12.07 24.89 -3.64
#